data_AF-A0A8X6SRQ0-F1
#
_entry.id   AF-A0A8X6SRQ0-F1
#
_cell.length_a   1.000
_cell.length_b   1.000
_cell.length_c   1.000
_cell.angle_alpha   90.00
_cell.angle_beta   90.00
_cell.angle_gamma   90.00
#
_symmetry.space_group_name_H-M   'P 1'
#
loop_
_entity.id
_entity.type
_entity.pdbx_description
1 polymer ?
#
loop_
_entity_poly.entity_id
_entity_poly.type
_entity_poly.pdbx_seq_one_letter_code
_entity_poly.pdbx_strand_id
1 'polypeptide(L)'
;MSKGIKLSDGKNISGRGRLTLKEVDSIQHYYGLAIRKNLSSVEDMKRAIWAIYFHKLSTEDNPQHALCPLGEDGWCGYNRSIVTGEFYIHKHSLPESILLKVKKVFRDLTEKDLLKKCLHGRTQNPNESFNKCIWERIPKTVFC
;
A
#
# COMPACT_ATOMS: atom_id res chain seq x y z
N MET A 1 -18.46 -19.82 -17.67
CA MET A 1 -18.59 -19.23 -16.32
C MET A 1 -17.28 -19.44 -15.58
N SER A 2 -16.39 -18.44 -15.51
CA SER A 2 -15.18 -18.57 -14.69
C SER A 2 -15.60 -18.51 -13.22
N LYS A 3 -15.41 -19.61 -12.49
CA LYS A 3 -15.58 -19.61 -11.02
C LYS A 3 -14.59 -18.58 -10.47
N GLY A 4 -15.10 -17.52 -9.83
CA GLY A 4 -14.27 -16.48 -9.23
C GLY A 4 -13.20 -17.10 -8.33
N ILE A 5 -11.95 -16.64 -8.48
CA ILE A 5 -10.82 -17.16 -7.71
C ILE A 5 -11.08 -16.89 -6.23
N LYS A 6 -11.26 -17.97 -5.46
CA LYS A 6 -11.37 -17.91 -4.00
C LYS A 6 -9.98 -17.83 -3.38
N LEU A 7 -9.85 -17.02 -2.33
CA LEU A 7 -8.65 -16.93 -1.53
C LEU A 7 -8.61 -18.03 -0.46
N SER A 8 -7.53 -18.08 0.33
CA SER A 8 -7.36 -19.07 1.40
C SER A 8 -8.45 -19.03 2.46
N ASP A 9 -9.15 -17.91 2.60
CA ASP A 9 -10.30 -17.74 3.49
C ASP A 9 -11.65 -18.10 2.85
N GLY A 10 -11.63 -18.71 1.66
CA GLY A 10 -12.81 -19.17 0.94
C GLY A 10 -13.65 -18.06 0.30
N LYS A 11 -13.22 -16.80 0.39
CA LYS A 11 -13.94 -15.63 -0.14
C LYS A 11 -13.25 -15.05 -1.38
N ASN A 12 -13.97 -14.20 -2.11
CA ASN A 12 -13.44 -13.50 -3.28
C ASN A 12 -12.45 -12.40 -2.87
N ILE A 13 -11.62 -11.98 -3.83
CA ILE A 13 -10.67 -10.87 -3.66
C ILE A 13 -11.35 -9.51 -3.51
N SER A 14 -12.50 -9.33 -4.15
CA SER A 14 -13.31 -8.10 -4.11
C SER A 14 -14.58 -8.28 -3.25
N GLY A 15 -15.22 -7.16 -2.91
CA GLY A 15 -16.43 -7.12 -2.09
C GLY A 15 -16.31 -6.23 -0.84
N ARG A 16 -17.35 -6.21 0.00
CA ARG A 16 -17.36 -5.44 1.25
C ARG A 16 -16.29 -5.96 2.21
N GLY A 17 -15.46 -5.07 2.76
CA GLY A 17 -14.34 -5.43 3.64
C GLY A 17 -13.18 -6.13 2.92
N ARG A 18 -13.07 -5.91 1.60
CA ARG A 18 -12.09 -6.55 0.71
C ARG A 18 -11.42 -5.50 -0.17
N LEU A 19 -10.67 -5.94 -1.18
CA LEU A 19 -10.00 -5.06 -2.11
C LEU A 19 -11.03 -4.43 -3.05
N THR A 20 -11.52 -3.25 -2.67
CA THR A 20 -12.46 -2.45 -3.47
C THR A 20 -11.72 -1.46 -4.36
N LEU A 21 -12.39 -0.90 -5.38
CA LEU A 21 -11.81 0.18 -6.20
C LEU A 21 -11.32 1.36 -5.35
N LYS A 22 -12.12 1.80 -4.38
CA LYS A 22 -11.73 2.87 -3.44
C LYS A 22 -10.45 2.53 -2.66
N GLU A 23 -10.29 1.27 -2.28
CA GLU A 23 -9.12 0.80 -1.55
C GLU A 23 -7.88 0.74 -2.45
N VAL A 24 -8.06 0.29 -3.69
CA VAL A 24 -7.03 0.31 -4.74
C VAL A 24 -6.56 1.74 -5.01
N ASP A 25 -7.49 2.67 -5.22
CA ASP A 25 -7.21 4.09 -5.44
C ASP A 25 -6.45 4.72 -4.27
N SER A 26 -6.84 4.36 -3.03
CA SER A 26 -6.17 4.80 -1.80
C SER A 26 -4.73 4.32 -1.74
N ILE A 27 -4.48 3.02 -1.96
CA ILE A 27 -3.13 2.44 -1.99
C ILE A 27 -2.27 3.15 -3.03
N GLN A 28 -2.83 3.45 -4.19
CA GLN A 28 -2.09 4.08 -5.29
C GLN A 28 -1.79 5.55 -5.03
N HIS A 29 -2.73 6.28 -4.42
CA HIS A 29 -2.49 7.63 -3.94
C HIS A 29 -1.30 7.67 -2.97
N TYR A 30 -1.30 6.79 -1.95
CA TYR A 30 -0.22 6.72 -0.97
C TYR A 30 1.10 6.24 -1.55
N TYR A 31 1.08 5.31 -2.51
CA TYR A 31 2.29 4.88 -3.21
C TYR A 31 2.96 6.06 -3.93
N GLY A 32 2.18 6.87 -4.66
CA GLY A 32 2.69 8.07 -5.31
C GLY A 32 3.24 9.10 -4.31
N LEU A 33 2.60 9.26 -3.16
CA LEU A 33 3.11 10.11 -2.07
C LEU A 33 4.42 9.59 -1.49
N ALA A 34 4.54 8.27 -1.26
CA ALA A 34 5.75 7.64 -0.75
C ALA A 34 6.95 7.90 -1.67
N ILE A 35 6.75 7.87 -2.99
CA ILE A 35 7.81 8.23 -3.94
C ILE A 35 8.14 9.72 -3.85
N ARG A 36 7.13 10.60 -3.99
CA ARG A 36 7.35 12.06 -4.06
C ARG A 36 7.98 12.64 -2.79
N LYS A 37 7.73 12.04 -1.62
CA LYS A 37 8.30 12.48 -0.34
C LYS A 37 9.71 11.97 -0.07
N ASN A 38 10.22 11.01 -0.83
CA ASN A 38 11.49 10.34 -0.57
C ASN A 38 12.43 10.36 -1.78
N LEU A 39 12.40 11.42 -2.60
CA LEU A 39 13.16 11.55 -3.86
C LEU A 39 14.69 11.47 -3.69
N SER A 40 15.20 11.66 -2.47
CA SER A 40 16.63 11.58 -2.15
C SER A 40 17.14 10.17 -1.85
N SER A 41 16.26 9.19 -1.64
CA SER A 41 16.65 7.88 -1.10
C SER A 41 15.73 6.74 -1.55
N VAL A 42 16.30 5.80 -2.31
CA VAL A 42 15.59 4.57 -2.74
C VAL A 42 15.16 3.72 -1.55
N GLU A 43 15.99 3.65 -0.52
CA GLU A 43 15.67 2.85 0.67
C GLU A 43 14.52 3.49 1.46
N ASP A 44 14.45 4.82 1.53
CA ASP A 44 13.33 5.52 2.16
C ASP A 44 12.04 5.39 1.34
N MET A 45 12.11 5.46 0.01
CA MET A 45 10.97 5.14 -0.85
C MET A 45 10.46 3.73 -0.57
N LYS A 46 11.35 2.74 -0.57
CA LYS A 46 11.01 1.34 -0.32
C LYS A 46 10.38 1.15 1.04
N ARG A 47 10.96 1.75 2.09
CA ARG A 47 10.45 1.72 3.46
C ARG A 47 9.05 2.34 3.53
N ALA A 48 8.85 3.51 2.94
CA ALA A 48 7.55 4.18 2.92
C ALA A 48 6.48 3.39 2.14
N ILE A 49 6.85 2.74 1.02
CA ILE A 49 5.93 1.88 0.26
C ILE A 49 5.55 0.64 1.08
N TRP A 50 6.50 -0.03 1.73
CA TRP A 50 6.19 -1.17 2.59
C TRP A 50 5.39 -0.78 3.84
N ALA A 51 5.55 0.44 4.35
CA ALA A 51 4.72 0.96 5.43
C ALA A 51 3.23 0.94 5.05
N ILE A 52 2.86 1.22 3.79
CA ILE A 52 1.47 1.13 3.32
C ILE A 52 0.95 -0.30 3.44
N TYR A 53 1.74 -1.28 2.99
CA TYR A 53 1.37 -2.71 3.06
C TYR A 53 1.13 -3.16 4.50
N PHE A 54 2.08 -2.90 5.40
CA PHE A 54 1.99 -3.33 6.79
C PHE A 54 0.92 -2.57 7.57
N HIS A 55 0.73 -1.28 7.29
CA HIS A 55 -0.37 -0.50 7.86
C HIS A 55 -1.74 -1.10 7.50
N LYS A 56 -1.92 -1.59 6.27
CA LYS A 56 -3.15 -2.28 5.84
C LYS A 56 -3.30 -3.68 6.40
N LEU A 57 -2.21 -4.34 6.81
CA LEU A 57 -2.24 -5.64 7.49
C LEU A 57 -2.58 -5.50 8.99
N SER A 58 -2.29 -4.33 9.56
CA SER A 58 -2.32 -4.09 11.00
C SER A 58 -3.71 -4.24 11.60
N THR A 59 -3.79 -4.91 12.74
CA THR A 59 -5.01 -5.06 13.56
C THR A 59 -4.71 -4.71 15.02
N GLU A 60 -5.73 -4.68 15.88
CA GLU A 60 -5.52 -4.53 17.33
C GLU A 60 -4.63 -5.63 17.89
N ASP A 61 -4.91 -6.89 17.52
CA ASP A 61 -4.19 -8.06 18.02
C ASP A 61 -2.77 -8.18 17.44
N ASN A 62 -2.51 -7.55 16.29
CA ASN A 62 -1.23 -7.63 15.59
C ASN A 62 -0.90 -6.27 14.94
N PRO A 63 -0.42 -5.29 15.72
CA PRO A 63 -0.06 -3.98 15.20
C PRO A 63 1.23 -4.03 14.36
N GLN A 64 1.20 -3.46 13.16
CA GLN A 64 2.26 -3.56 12.14
C GLN A 64 2.70 -2.16 11.65
N HIS A 65 2.96 -1.24 12.57
CA HIS A 65 3.28 0.17 12.26
C HIS A 65 4.77 0.52 12.33
N ALA A 66 5.66 -0.47 12.47
CA ALA A 66 7.11 -0.25 12.65
C ALA A 66 7.78 0.53 11.51
N LEU A 67 7.26 0.45 10.28
CA LEU A 67 7.78 1.21 9.12
C LEU A 67 7.07 2.55 8.91
N CYS A 68 5.99 2.81 9.63
CA CYS A 68 5.28 4.08 9.55
C CYS A 68 6.11 5.19 10.21
N PRO A 69 5.94 6.45 9.80
CA PRO A 69 6.61 7.56 10.48
C PRO A 69 6.19 7.62 11.95
N LEU A 70 7.15 7.90 12.82
CA LEU A 70 6.93 8.23 14.22
C LEU A 70 6.87 9.75 14.37
N GLY A 71 6.02 10.24 15.28
CA GLY A 71 5.86 11.66 15.57
C GLY A 71 4.43 12.15 15.39
N GLU A 72 4.13 13.30 15.98
CA GLU A 72 2.79 13.88 16.00
C GLU A 72 2.29 14.32 14.62
N ASP A 73 3.21 14.79 13.77
CA ASP A 73 2.93 15.19 12.39
C ASP A 73 2.86 14.00 11.41
N GLY A 74 3.05 12.78 11.91
CA GLY A 74 2.96 11.56 11.14
C GLY A 74 1.53 11.26 10.66
N TRP A 75 1.42 10.69 9.47
CA TRP A 75 0.12 10.24 8.96
C TRP A 75 -0.41 8.97 9.67
N CYS A 76 0.47 8.24 10.37
CA CYS A 76 0.11 7.02 11.08
C CYS A 76 -0.52 7.34 12.44
N GLY A 77 -1.83 7.18 12.53
CA GLY A 77 -2.56 7.44 13.78
C GLY A 77 -2.11 6.57 14.96
N TYR A 78 -1.68 5.33 14.72
CA TYR A 78 -1.17 4.44 15.78
C TYR A 78 0.18 4.94 16.34
N ASN A 79 1.15 5.27 15.48
CA ASN A 79 2.42 5.80 15.96
C ASN A 79 2.26 7.18 16.60
N ARG A 80 1.32 7.99 16.10
CA ARG A 80 0.96 9.26 16.76
C ARG A 80 0.41 9.00 18.15
N SER A 81 -0.50 8.04 18.31
CA SER A 81 -1.13 7.73 19.59
C SER A 81 -0.12 7.21 20.64
N ILE A 82 0.93 6.51 20.21
CA ILE A 82 2.06 6.14 21.08
C ILE A 82 2.76 7.38 21.64
N VAL A 83 2.94 8.42 20.82
CA VAL A 83 3.64 9.65 21.22
C VAL A 83 2.74 10.55 22.07
N THR A 84 1.48 10.73 21.68
CA THR A 84 0.54 11.63 22.34
C THR A 84 -0.13 11.01 23.56
N GLY A 85 -0.06 9.67 23.71
CA GLY A 85 -0.81 8.91 24.72
C GLY A 85 -2.30 8.79 24.42
N GLU A 86 -2.74 9.18 23.21
CA GLU A 86 -4.14 9.06 22.80
C GLU A 86 -4.54 7.59 22.56
N PHE A 87 -5.85 7.33 22.64
CA PHE A 87 -6.39 6.04 22.24
C PHE A 87 -6.55 5.93 20.72
N TYR A 88 -6.11 4.82 20.14
CA TYR A 88 -6.24 4.54 18.71
C TYR A 88 -7.01 3.24 18.47
N ILE A 89 -7.88 3.27 17.46
CA ILE A 89 -8.57 2.09 16.93
C ILE A 89 -8.13 1.91 15.48
N HIS A 90 -7.67 0.71 15.16
CA HIS A 90 -7.36 0.23 13.83
C HIS A 90 -8.59 0.29 12.94
N LYS A 91 -8.45 1.05 11.85
CA LYS A 91 -9.48 1.22 10.83
C LYS A 91 -8.91 0.80 9.48
N HIS A 92 -9.77 0.30 8.61
CA HIS A 92 -9.45 0.03 7.22
C HIS A 92 -8.36 -1.04 6.99
N SER A 93 -8.21 -1.99 7.92
CA SER A 93 -7.39 -3.19 7.74
C SER A 93 -7.99 -4.08 6.65
N LEU A 94 -7.12 -4.74 5.88
CA LEU A 94 -7.49 -5.74 4.89
C LEU A 94 -7.18 -7.14 5.41
N PRO A 95 -8.02 -8.14 5.09
CA PRO A 95 -7.72 -9.54 5.39
C PRO A 95 -6.34 -9.97 4.89
N GLU A 96 -5.62 -10.73 5.70
CA GLU A 96 -4.30 -11.26 5.33
C GLU A 96 -4.33 -12.03 4.00
N SER A 97 -5.41 -12.78 3.74
CA SER A 97 -5.63 -13.51 2.49
C SER A 97 -5.53 -12.61 1.24
N ILE A 98 -5.98 -11.35 1.34
CA ILE A 98 -5.85 -10.35 0.28
C ILE A 98 -4.44 -9.81 0.22
N LEU A 99 -3.88 -9.42 1.36
CA LEU A 99 -2.54 -8.85 1.40
C LEU A 99 -1.48 -9.82 0.89
N LEU A 100 -1.60 -11.11 1.20
CA LEU A 100 -0.74 -12.15 0.63
C LEU A 100 -0.80 -12.19 -0.91
N LYS A 101 -1.97 -11.95 -1.52
CA LYS A 101 -2.08 -11.87 -2.99
C LYS A 101 -1.43 -10.60 -3.55
N VAL A 102 -1.61 -9.46 -2.91
CA VAL A 102 -1.01 -8.20 -3.39
C VAL A 102 0.45 -8.02 -2.97
N LYS A 103 0.99 -8.84 -2.06
CA LYS A 103 2.39 -8.78 -1.60
C LYS A 103 3.38 -8.86 -2.76
N LYS A 104 3.12 -9.71 -3.75
CA LYS A 104 3.95 -9.80 -4.96
C LYS A 104 3.97 -8.46 -5.71
N VAL A 105 2.83 -7.78 -5.80
CA VAL A 105 2.75 -6.46 -6.44
C VAL A 105 3.62 -5.46 -5.68
N PHE A 106 3.51 -5.37 -4.35
CA PHE A 106 4.38 -4.51 -3.55
C PHE A 106 5.87 -4.82 -3.72
N ARG A 107 6.25 -6.10 -3.78
CA ARG A 107 7.63 -6.50 -4.06
C ARG A 107 8.10 -5.99 -5.42
N ASP A 108 7.34 -6.29 -6.48
CA ASP A 108 7.69 -5.89 -7.85
C ASP A 108 7.74 -4.34 -7.99
N LEU A 109 6.91 -3.62 -7.22
CA LEU A 109 6.87 -2.15 -7.18
C LEU A 109 7.92 -1.50 -6.27
N THR A 110 8.65 -2.31 -5.51
CA THR A 110 9.76 -1.85 -4.65
C THR A 110 11.12 -2.37 -5.11
N GLU A 111 11.19 -2.92 -6.33
CA GLU A 111 12.44 -3.29 -6.97
C GLU A 111 13.37 -2.09 -7.08
N LYS A 112 14.64 -2.30 -6.71
CA LYS A 112 15.60 -1.19 -6.54
C LYS A 112 15.80 -0.41 -7.83
N ASP A 113 15.94 -1.10 -8.96
CA ASP A 113 16.15 -0.47 -10.26
C ASP A 113 14.92 0.26 -10.79
N LEU A 114 13.73 -0.14 -10.33
CA LEU A 114 12.50 0.58 -10.60
C LEU A 114 12.48 1.90 -9.83
N LEU A 115 12.75 1.85 -8.52
CA LEU A 115 12.74 3.03 -7.66
C LEU A 115 13.84 4.04 -7.97
N LYS A 116 15.03 3.60 -8.41
CA LYS A 116 16.11 4.50 -8.89
C LYS A 116 15.64 5.44 -9.99
N LYS A 117 14.73 4.98 -10.87
CA LYS A 117 14.18 5.81 -11.96
C LYS A 117 13.31 6.96 -11.43
N CYS A 118 12.76 6.80 -10.23
CA CYS A 118 11.91 7.81 -9.58
C CYS A 118 12.71 8.93 -8.88
N LEU A 119 14.01 8.75 -8.62
CA LEU A 119 14.85 9.72 -7.87
C LEU A 119 14.91 11.10 -8.51
N HIS A 120 14.87 11.17 -9.84
CA HIS A 120 15.07 12.43 -10.55
C HIS A 120 13.94 13.44 -10.33
N GLY A 121 12.80 13.03 -9.74
CA GLY A 121 11.64 13.89 -9.42
C GLY A 121 10.96 14.54 -10.63
N ARG A 122 11.62 14.51 -11.79
CA ARG A 122 11.25 15.09 -13.06
C ARG A 122 10.98 13.95 -14.01
N THR A 123 9.75 13.87 -14.48
CA THR A 123 9.48 13.68 -15.90
C THR A 123 7.98 13.85 -16.14
N GLN A 124 7.62 14.58 -17.19
CA GLN A 124 6.25 14.98 -17.54
C GLN A 124 5.39 13.83 -18.12
N ASN A 125 5.87 12.59 -18.19
CA ASN A 125 5.18 11.49 -18.90
C ASN A 125 5.50 10.04 -18.41
N PRO A 126 6.68 9.72 -17.85
CA PRO A 126 6.98 8.41 -17.27
C PRO A 126 6.15 8.11 -16.03
N ASN A 127 5.76 9.10 -15.23
CA ASN A 127 4.85 8.85 -14.13
C ASN A 127 3.52 8.27 -14.63
N GLU A 128 3.01 8.65 -15.80
CA GLU A 128 1.80 8.07 -16.37
C GLU A 128 2.02 6.64 -16.88
N SER A 129 3.15 6.36 -17.54
CA SER A 129 3.52 5.00 -17.97
C SER A 129 3.85 4.06 -16.80
N PHE A 130 4.51 4.58 -15.78
CA PHE A 130 4.86 3.89 -14.55
C PHE A 130 3.60 3.63 -13.76
N ASN A 131 2.80 4.67 -13.51
CA ASN A 131 1.47 4.55 -12.95
C ASN A 131 0.66 3.51 -13.73
N LYS A 132 0.62 3.52 -15.07
CA LYS A 132 -0.03 2.48 -15.92
C LYS A 132 0.48 1.07 -15.63
N CYS A 133 1.79 0.84 -15.58
CA CYS A 133 2.35 -0.47 -15.22
C CYS A 133 2.06 -0.87 -13.76
N ILE A 134 1.95 0.09 -12.84
CA ILE A 134 1.48 -0.12 -11.47
C ILE A 134 0.00 -0.49 -11.45
N TRP A 135 -0.82 0.21 -12.25
CA TRP A 135 -2.27 0.03 -12.38
C TRP A 135 -2.63 -1.28 -13.09
N GLU A 136 -1.77 -1.83 -13.95
CA GLU A 136 -1.90 -3.16 -14.55
C GLU A 136 -1.57 -4.28 -13.54
N ARG A 137 -0.66 -4.00 -12.59
CA ARG A 137 -0.20 -4.99 -11.59
C ARG A 137 -1.07 -5.02 -10.35
N ILE A 138 -1.63 -3.89 -9.94
CA ILE A 138 -2.69 -3.89 -8.91
C ILE A 138 -3.98 -4.28 -9.63
N PRO A 139 -4.69 -5.34 -9.19
CA PRO A 139 -5.94 -5.73 -9.82
C PRO A 139 -6.96 -4.60 -9.63
N LYS A 140 -7.04 -3.68 -10.60
CA LYS A 140 -8.28 -2.97 -10.91
C LYS A 140 -9.22 -4.08 -11.31
N THR A 141 -10.28 -4.29 -10.56
CA THR A 141 -11.26 -5.33 -10.86
C THR A 141 -11.87 -5.05 -12.24
N VAL A 142 -11.25 -5.57 -13.30
CA VAL A 142 -11.85 -5.68 -14.62
C VAL A 142 -12.58 -7.01 -14.63
N PHE A 143 -13.67 -7.07 -13.87
CA PHE A 143 -14.71 -8.05 -14.07
C PHE A 143 -16.02 -7.28 -14.00
N CYS A 144 -16.74 -7.37 -15.12
CA CYS A 144 -17.93 -6.64 -15.57
C CYS A 144 -18.94 -6.27 -14.49
#